data_AF-A0A960PHY8-F1
#
_entry.id   AF-A0A960PHY8-F1
#
_cell.length_a   1.000
_cell.length_b   1.000
_cell.length_c   1.000
_cell.angle_alpha   90.00
_cell.angle_beta   90.00
_cell.angle_gamma   90.00
#
_symmetry.space_group_name_H-M   'P 1'
#
loop_
_entity.id
_entity.type
_entity.pdbx_description
1 polymer ?
#
loop_
_entity_poly.entity_id
_entity_poly.type
_entity_poly.pdbx_seq_one_letter_code
_entity_poly.pdbx_strand_id
1 'polypeptide(L)'
;MPDSEPWWRSTVVYQVYPRSFADSNGDGIGDLPGVIDRLEHLVDLGVDTVWLSPFFAGPQRDIGYDVSDYRSVAPEYGTLDDAQRLIDRA
;
A
#
# COMPACT_ATOMS: atom_id res chain seq x y z
N MET A 1 9.05 -34.05 -4.41
CA MET A 1 8.35 -33.10 -3.52
C MET A 1 7.09 -32.69 -4.26
N PRO A 2 5.90 -32.69 -3.67
CA PRO A 2 4.77 -32.03 -4.33
C PRO A 2 5.19 -30.57 -4.53
N ASP A 3 5.00 -30.04 -5.74
CA ASP A 3 5.22 -28.62 -6.01
C ASP A 3 4.44 -27.83 -4.96
N SER A 4 5.13 -26.97 -4.21
CA SER A 4 4.47 -26.09 -3.25
C SER A 4 3.41 -25.30 -4.00
N GLU A 5 2.16 -25.40 -3.56
CA GLU A 5 1.05 -24.68 -4.16
C GLU A 5 1.40 -23.18 -4.29
N PRO A 6 1.12 -22.51 -5.42
CA PRO A 6 1.43 -21.09 -5.58
C PRO A 6 0.85 -20.25 -4.46
N TRP A 7 1.66 -19.37 -3.86
CA TRP A 7 1.34 -18.61 -2.64
C TRP A 7 -0.03 -17.92 -2.69
N TRP A 8 -0.41 -17.39 -3.86
CA TRP A 8 -1.66 -16.66 -4.07
C TRP A 8 -2.93 -17.52 -3.94
N ARG A 9 -2.81 -18.85 -3.94
CA ARG A 9 -3.95 -19.77 -3.71
C ARG A 9 -4.32 -19.92 -2.24
N SER A 10 -3.39 -19.66 -1.33
CA SER A 10 -3.56 -19.91 0.11
C SER A 10 -3.33 -18.68 1.00
N THR A 11 -2.92 -17.55 0.42
CA THR A 11 -2.62 -16.31 1.14
C THR A 11 -3.86 -15.66 1.76
N VAL A 12 -3.71 -15.12 2.97
CA VAL A 12 -4.64 -14.14 3.53
C VAL A 12 -4.33 -12.76 2.96
N VAL A 13 -5.24 -12.24 2.12
CA VAL A 13 -5.12 -10.90 1.53
C VAL A 13 -5.82 -9.86 2.40
N TYR A 14 -5.11 -8.78 2.72
CA TYR A 14 -5.68 -7.60 3.36
C TYR A 14 -5.59 -6.41 2.41
N GLN A 15 -6.76 -5.88 2.01
CA GLN A 15 -6.81 -4.70 1.17
C GLN A 15 -6.70 -3.44 2.03
N VAL A 16 -5.64 -2.66 1.82
CA VAL A 16 -5.42 -1.36 2.43
C VAL A 16 -5.92 -0.25 1.50
N TYR A 17 -6.67 0.68 2.06
CA TYR A 17 -7.01 1.95 1.42
C TYR A 17 -6.09 3.04 1.98
N PRO A 18 -4.98 3.44 1.27
CA PRO A 18 -3.89 4.22 1.87
C PRO A 18 -4.37 5.49 2.57
N ARG A 19 -5.26 6.23 1.91
CA ARG A 19 -5.81 7.51 2.35
C ARG A 19 -6.43 7.49 3.76
N SER A 20 -6.91 6.33 4.22
CA SER A 20 -7.65 6.20 5.48
C SER A 20 -7.02 5.22 6.46
N PHE A 21 -5.83 4.70 6.16
CA PHE A 21 -5.22 3.64 6.97
C PHE A 21 -4.37 4.21 8.11
N ALA A 22 -3.35 4.99 7.78
CA ALA A 22 -2.47 5.61 8.77
C ALA A 22 -1.79 6.85 8.16
N ASP A 23 -1.94 7.98 8.83
CA ASP A 23 -1.28 9.25 8.51
C ASP A 23 0.03 9.36 9.34
N SER A 24 1.17 9.48 8.65
CA SER A 24 2.48 9.57 9.27
C SER A 24 2.97 11.00 9.51
N ASN A 25 2.39 11.98 8.81
CA ASN A 25 2.92 13.34 8.73
C ASN A 25 1.98 14.40 9.36
N GLY A 26 0.75 14.02 9.71
CA GLY A 26 -0.22 14.83 10.42
C GLY A 26 -1.07 15.75 9.54
N ASP A 27 -1.10 15.55 8.22
CA ASP A 27 -1.90 16.34 7.27
C ASP A 27 -3.36 15.88 7.16
N GLY A 28 -3.73 14.77 7.83
CA GLY A 28 -5.06 14.18 7.85
C GLY A 28 -5.33 13.20 6.71
N ILE A 29 -4.31 12.85 5.90
CA ILE A 29 -4.38 11.87 4.82
C ILE A 29 -3.41 10.73 5.12
N GLY A 30 -3.88 9.49 5.03
CA GLY A 30 -3.01 8.33 5.16
C GLY A 30 -2.06 8.18 3.96
N ASP A 31 -0.82 7.79 4.23
CA ASP A 31 0.30 7.82 3.30
C ASP A 31 1.12 6.51 3.33
N LEU A 32 2.04 6.34 2.37
CA LEU A 32 2.85 5.12 2.27
C LEU A 32 3.76 4.92 3.51
N PRO A 33 4.42 5.94 4.07
CA PRO A 33 5.15 5.78 5.33
C PRO A 33 4.26 5.32 6.49
N GLY A 34 3.02 5.80 6.57
CA GLY A 34 2.05 5.33 7.56
C GLY A 34 1.67 3.86 7.37
N VAL A 35 1.59 3.37 6.13
CA VAL A 35 1.43 1.92 5.85
C VAL A 35 2.65 1.14 6.35
N ILE A 36 3.87 1.64 6.08
CA ILE A 36 5.13 1.01 6.53
C ILE A 36 5.15 0.86 8.05
N ASP A 37 4.76 1.90 8.79
CA ASP A 37 4.73 1.91 10.26
C ASP A 37 3.73 0.91 10.86
N ARG A 38 2.82 0.37 10.06
CA ARG A 38 1.79 -0.59 10.46
C ARG A 38 1.99 -1.99 9.91
N LEU A 39 3.09 -2.26 9.20
CA LEU A 39 3.38 -3.61 8.68
C LEU A 39 3.45 -4.66 9.79
N GLU A 40 4.08 -4.37 10.93
CA GLU A 40 4.14 -5.29 12.07
C GLU A 40 2.74 -5.65 12.60
N HIS A 41 1.81 -4.70 12.61
CA HIS A 41 0.43 -4.96 13.00
C HIS A 41 -0.28 -5.92 12.03
N LEU A 42 -0.02 -5.81 10.72
CA LEU A 42 -0.58 -6.71 9.72
C LEU A 42 0.00 -8.12 9.85
N VAL A 43 1.29 -8.24 10.17
CA VAL A 43 1.93 -9.51 10.49
C VAL A 43 1.30 -10.16 11.73
N ASP A 44 1.11 -9.40 12.81
CA ASP A 44 0.46 -9.88 14.04
C ASP A 44 -0.99 -10.35 13.80
N LEU A 45 -1.68 -9.73 12.84
CA LEU A 45 -3.04 -10.12 12.42
C LEU A 45 -3.06 -11.43 11.61
N GLY A 46 -1.92 -11.90 11.12
CA GLY A 46 -1.80 -13.09 10.27
C GLY A 46 -2.06 -12.81 8.78
N VAL A 47 -1.80 -11.59 8.31
CA VAL A 47 -1.89 -11.23 6.88
C VAL A 47 -0.61 -11.67 6.17
N ASP A 48 -0.79 -12.33 5.02
CA ASP A 48 0.33 -12.75 4.16
C ASP A 48 0.55 -11.80 2.99
N THR A 49 -0.50 -11.13 2.50
CA THR A 49 -0.43 -10.24 1.33
C THR A 49 -1.20 -8.95 1.56
N VAL A 50 -0.52 -7.82 1.31
CA VAL A 50 -1.15 -6.50 1.33
C VAL A 50 -1.51 -6.09 -0.09
N TRP A 51 -2.78 -5.74 -0.31
CA TRP A 51 -3.25 -5.15 -1.56
C TRP A 51 -3.57 -3.67 -1.33
N LEU A 52 -2.82 -2.77 -1.98
CA LEU A 52 -3.09 -1.34 -1.92
C LEU A 52 -4.12 -0.92 -2.99
N SER A 53 -5.08 -0.11 -2.58
CA SER A 53 -5.84 0.74 -3.52
C SER A 53 -4.92 1.77 -4.18
N PRO A 54 -5.31 2.37 -5.33
CA PRO A 54 -4.41 3.21 -6.12
C PRO A 54 -3.80 4.38 -5.33
N PHE A 55 -2.51 4.61 -5.55
CA PHE A 55 -1.74 5.72 -4.96
C PHE A 55 -0.93 6.48 -6.03
N PHE A 56 -1.27 6.31 -7.30
CA PHE A 56 -0.60 6.95 -8.42
C PHE A 56 -0.97 8.43 -8.56
N ALA A 57 -0.10 9.20 -9.21
CA ALA A 57 -0.37 10.59 -9.53
C ALA A 57 -1.65 10.70 -10.40
N GLY A 58 -2.52 11.63 -10.02
CA GLY A 58 -3.81 11.85 -10.66
C GLY A 58 -4.48 13.13 -10.12
N PRO A 59 -5.58 13.58 -10.74
CA PRO A 59 -6.39 14.68 -10.26
C PRO A 59 -7.28 14.32 -9.07
N GLN A 60 -7.32 13.05 -8.66
CA GLN A 60 -8.01 12.55 -7.45
C GLN A 60 -9.53 12.79 -7.47
N ARG A 61 -10.15 12.84 -8.66
CA ARG A 61 -11.61 12.96 -8.81
C ARG A 61 -12.31 11.67 -8.43
N ASP A 62 -11.63 10.53 -8.60
CA ASP A 62 -12.08 9.21 -8.15
C ASP A 62 -11.02 8.57 -7.23
N ILE A 63 -10.42 9.40 -6.39
CA ILE A 63 -9.50 9.04 -5.30
C ILE A 63 -8.48 7.95 -5.72
N GLY A 64 -7.73 8.26 -6.79
CA GLY A 64 -6.60 7.48 -7.28
C GLY A 64 -6.90 6.62 -8.51
N TYR A 65 -8.16 6.38 -8.88
CA TYR A 65 -8.49 5.62 -10.09
C TYR A 65 -8.40 6.44 -11.38
N ASP A 66 -8.49 7.77 -11.30
CA ASP A 66 -8.30 8.69 -12.43
C ASP A 66 -6.81 9.04 -12.66
N VAL A 67 -5.99 8.04 -12.96
CA VAL A 67 -4.53 8.17 -13.06
C VAL A 67 -4.08 9.12 -14.19
N SER A 68 -3.18 10.05 -13.89
CA SER A 68 -2.51 10.91 -14.88
C SER A 68 -1.08 10.46 -15.22
N ASP A 69 -0.38 9.82 -14.28
CA ASP A 69 0.94 9.22 -14.51
C ASP A 69 1.09 7.90 -13.73
N TYR A 70 1.15 6.80 -14.47
CA TYR A 70 1.30 5.43 -13.94
C TYR A 70 2.68 5.12 -13.35
N ARG A 71 3.66 6.02 -13.49
CA ARG A 71 5.02 5.83 -12.98
C ARG A 71 5.34 6.72 -11.79
N SER A 72 4.41 7.55 -11.34
CA SER A 72 4.62 8.49 -10.25
C SER A 72 3.60 8.24 -9.12
N VAL A 73 4.02 8.49 -7.89
CA VAL A 73 3.16 8.45 -6.70
C VAL A 73 2.46 9.80 -6.55
N ALA A 74 1.21 9.80 -6.10
CA ALA A 74 0.49 11.04 -5.78
C ALA A 74 1.17 11.74 -4.59
N PRO A 75 1.42 13.05 -4.64
CA PRO A 75 2.17 13.75 -3.58
C PRO A 75 1.57 13.60 -2.18
N GLU A 76 0.26 13.43 -2.05
CA GLU A 76 -0.40 13.20 -0.75
C GLU A 76 -0.10 11.82 -0.14
N TYR A 77 0.44 10.88 -0.91
CA TYR A 77 0.78 9.53 -0.45
C TYR A 77 2.29 9.33 -0.24
N GLY A 78 3.11 10.29 -0.68
CA GLY A 78 4.57 10.26 -0.54
C GLY A 78 5.30 10.25 -1.89
N THR A 79 6.42 9.55 -1.94
CA THR A 79 7.34 9.52 -3.08
C THR A 79 7.54 8.13 -3.66
N LEU A 80 8.21 8.03 -4.81
CA LEU A 80 8.65 6.75 -5.35
C LEU A 80 9.63 6.02 -4.41
N ASP A 81 10.46 6.77 -3.67
CA ASP A 81 11.37 6.18 -2.69
C ASP A 81 10.60 5.57 -1.51
N ASP A 82 9.49 6.19 -1.09
CA ASP A 82 8.61 5.62 -0.06
C ASP A 82 7.92 4.34 -0.56
N ALA A 83 7.49 4.31 -1.83
CA ALA A 83 6.95 3.10 -2.45
C ALA A 83 8.00 1.98 -2.52
N GLN A 84 9.24 2.30 -2.89
CA GLN A 84 10.34 1.33 -2.87
C GLN A 84 10.61 0.82 -1.45
N ARG A 85 10.64 1.73 -0.47
CA ARG A 85 10.82 1.37 0.94
C ARG A 85 9.71 0.46 1.46
N LEU A 86 8.48 0.65 1.01
CA LEU A 86 7.35 -0.23 1.35
C LEU A 86 7.57 -1.64 0.80
N ILE A 87 8.02 -1.76 -0.44
CA ILE A 87 8.36 -3.06 -1.05
C ILE A 87 9.52 -3.74 -0.32
N ASP A 88 10.55 -2.98 0.08
CA ASP A 88 11.73 -3.53 0.76
C ASP A 88 11.43 -4.00 2.20
N ARG A 89 10.37 -3.48 2.82
CA ARG A 89 10.00 -3.77 4.21
C ARG A 89 8.92 -4.84 4.37
N ALA A 90 8.12 -5.06 3.33
CA ALA A 90 7.07 -6.09 3.29
C ALA A 90 7.65 -7.45 2.87
#